data_AF-A0A522QJI4-F1
#
_entry.id   AF-A0A522QJI4-F1
#
_cell.length_a   1.000
_cell.length_b   1.000
_cell.length_c   1.000
_cell.angle_alpha   90.00
_cell.angle_beta   90.00
_cell.angle_gamma   90.00
#
_symmetry.space_group_name_H-M   'P 1'
#
loop_
_entity.id
_entity.type
_entity.pdbx_description
1 polymer ?
#
loop_
_entity_poly.entity_id
_entity_poly.type
_entity_poly.pdbx_seq_one_letter_code
_entity_poly.pdbx_strand_id
1 'polypeptide(L)' 'MADIEYSVNGGVATITLNRPERMNAFTVPMIDRWAEYVQRARTDEDVRVVILTGAGEAFCAGIDMDSLDEIGHDPLGWKT' A
#
# COMPACT_ATOMS: atom_id res chain seq x y z
N MET A 1 -7.09 6.89 -12.23
CA MET A 1 -5.94 7.16 -11.35
C MET A 1 -5.55 5.84 -10.69
N ALA A 2 -4.35 5.71 -10.14
CA ALA A 2 -3.93 4.47 -9.47
C ALA A 2 -4.45 4.46 -8.03
N ASP A 3 -4.88 3.29 -7.55
CA ASP A 3 -5.44 3.09 -6.21
C ASP A 3 -4.38 3.16 -5.09
N ILE A 4 -3.11 3.07 -5.46
CA ILE A 4 -1.94 3.27 -4.60
C ILE A 4 -0.85 3.93 -5.44
N GLU A 5 -0.17 4.92 -4.86
CA GLU A 5 0.83 5.75 -5.55
C GLU A 5 2.18 5.70 -4.83
N TYR A 6 3.27 5.89 -5.58
CA TYR A 6 4.64 5.92 -5.06
C TYR A 6 5.39 7.13 -5.62
N SER A 7 6.10 7.85 -4.75
CA SER A 7 6.99 8.95 -5.15
C SER A 7 8.22 9.00 -4.25
N VAL A 8 9.33 9.55 -4.76
CA VAL A 8 10.55 9.79 -3.99
C VAL A 8 10.93 11.26 -4.11
N ASN A 9 11.14 11.93 -2.98
CA ASN A 9 11.62 13.31 -2.94
C ASN A 9 12.56 13.53 -1.74
N GLY A 10 13.77 14.06 -1.97
CA GLY A 10 14.72 14.37 -0.90
C GLY A 10 15.19 13.16 -0.07
N GLY A 11 15.09 11.96 -0.64
CA GLY A 11 15.34 10.69 0.05
C GLY A 11 14.20 10.21 0.95
N VAL A 12 12.99 10.77 0.78
CA VAL A 12 11.76 10.28 1.40
C VAL A 12 10.92 9.61 0.31
N ALA A 13 10.68 8.31 0.46
CA ALA A 13 9.71 7.59 -0.34
C ALA A 13 8.32 7.72 0.29
N THR A 14 7.34 8.20 -0.46
CA THR A 14 5.95 8.32 0.01
C THR A 14 5.07 7.34 -0.77
N ILE A 15 4.46 6.42 -0.04
CA ILE A 15 3.41 5.52 -0.52
C ILE A 15 2.06 6.08 -0.07
N THR A 16 1.20 6.40 -1.04
CA THR A 16 -0.14 6.95 -0.77
C THR A 16 -1.20 5.93 -1.14
N LEU A 17 -2.00 5.48 -0.17
CA LEU A 17 -3.23 4.73 -0.44
C LEU A 17 -4.27 5.72 -1.01
N ASN A 18 -4.80 5.46 -2.19
CA ASN A 18 -5.52 6.45 -3.00
C ASN A 18 -6.90 5.97 -3.46
N ARG A 19 -7.70 5.53 -2.50
CA ARG A 19 -9.14 5.21 -2.66
C ARG A 19 -9.95 5.92 -1.57
N PRO A 20 -9.93 7.26 -1.51
CA PRO A 20 -10.55 8.01 -0.42
C PRO A 20 -12.05 7.71 -0.28
N GLU A 21 -12.75 7.44 -1.38
CA GLU A 21 -14.16 7.06 -1.42
C GLU A 21 -14.48 5.68 -0.79
N ARG A 22 -13.45 4.86 -0.59
CA ARG A 22 -13.52 3.57 0.13
C ARG A 22 -12.65 3.60 1.40
N MET A 23 -12.38 4.80 1.95
CA MET A 23 -11.54 4.98 3.14
C MET A 23 -10.18 4.27 3.02
N ASN A 24 -9.63 4.23 1.81
CA ASN A 24 -8.36 3.60 1.47
C ASN A 24 -8.28 2.11 1.83
N ALA A 25 -9.41 1.40 1.83
CA ALA A 25 -9.45 -0.04 2.07
C ALA A 25 -8.64 -0.80 1.01
N PHE A 26 -7.85 -1.78 1.44
CA PHE A 26 -6.98 -2.58 0.59
C PHE A 26 -7.78 -3.60 -0.23
N THR A 27 -7.56 -3.59 -1.55
CA THR A 27 -7.87 -4.73 -2.42
C THR A 27 -6.64 -5.64 -2.57
N VAL A 28 -6.83 -6.87 -3.05
CA VAL A 28 -5.70 -7.78 -3.32
C VAL A 28 -4.68 -7.15 -4.30
N PRO A 29 -5.07 -6.56 -5.44
CA PRO A 29 -4.12 -5.89 -6.33
C PRO A 29 -3.38 -4.69 -5.69
N MET A 30 -4.00 -4.00 -4.73
CA MET A 30 -3.32 -2.93 -3.98
C MET A 30 -2.26 -3.50 -3.03
N ILE A 31 -2.52 -4.65 -2.40
CA ILE A 31 -1.55 -5.31 -1.52
C ILE A 31 -0.30 -5.72 -2.31
N ASP A 32 -0.47 -6.27 -3.52
CA ASP A 32 0.64 -6.64 -4.40
C ASP A 32 1.51 -5.42 -4.76
N ARG A 33 0.87 -4.31 -5.16
CA ARG A 33 1.57 -3.05 -5.47
C ARG A 33 2.24 -2.43 -4.25
N TRP A 34 1.59 -2.49 -3.09
CA TRP A 34 2.19 -2.04 -1.84
C TRP A 34 3.47 -2.82 -1.51
N ALA A 35 3.43 -4.15 -1.65
CA ALA A 35 4.62 -4.99 -1.47
C ALA A 35 5.74 -4.62 -2.47
N GLU A 36 5.40 -4.40 -3.74
CA GLU A 36 6.36 -3.91 -4.75
C GLU A 36 7.01 -2.59 -4.34
N TYR A 37 6.22 -1.61 -3.88
CA TYR A 37 6.73 -0.30 -3.48
C TYR A 37 7.59 -0.34 -2.22
N VAL A 38 7.24 -1.17 -1.24
CA VAL A 38 8.08 -1.40 -0.06
C VAL A 38 9.41 -2.04 -0.47
N GLN A 39 9.38 -3.03 -1.37
CA GLN A 39 10.61 -3.66 -1.88
C GLN A 39 11.47 -2.67 -2.66
N ARG A 40 10.86 -1.87 -3.52
CA ARG A 40 11.54 -0.81 -4.27
C ARG A 40 12.23 0.17 -3.34
N ALA A 41 11.52 0.68 -2.33
CA ALA A 41 12.09 1.60 -1.33
C ALA A 41 13.22 0.96 -0.52
N ARG A 42 13.12 -0.35 -0.21
CA ARG A 42 14.17 -1.09 0.51
C ARG A 42 15.49 -1.17 -0.27
N THR A 43 15.42 -1.28 -1.60
CA THR A 43 16.59 -1.48 -2.47
C THR A 43 17.11 -0.20 -3.11
N ASP A 44 16.46 0.93 -2.87
CA ASP A 44 16.84 2.23 -3.41
C ASP A 44 17.80 2.94 -2.45
N GLU A 45 19.07 3.08 -2.83
CA GLU A 45 20.11 3.69 -2.00
C GLU A 45 19.87 5.17 -1.70
N ASP A 46 19.06 5.86 -2.51
CA ASP A 46 18.70 7.26 -2.29
C ASP A 46 17.57 7.42 -1.24
N VAL A 47 16.84 6.34 -0.92
CA VAL A 47 15.74 6.35 0.04
C VAL A 47 16.26 6.13 1.47
N ARG A 48 15.93 7.07 2.35
CA ARG A 48 16.32 7.07 3.78
C ARG A 48 15.14 6.89 4.73
N VAL A 49 13.96 7.28 4.29
CA VAL A 49 12.71 7.24 5.08
C VAL A 49 11.56 6.82 4.17
N VAL A 50 10.65 6.00 4.70
CA VAL A 50 9.38 5.66 4.04
C VAL A 50 8.23 6.26 4.82
N ILE A 51 7.37 7.00 4.14
CA ILE A 51 6.06 7.45 4.63
C ILE A 51 5.00 6.56 3.97
N LEU A 52 4.12 5.99 4.78
CA LEU A 52 2.89 5.38 4.32
C LEU A 52 1.73 6.24 4.81
N THR A 53 0.90 6.73 3.90
CA THR A 53 -0.24 7.61 4.22
C THR A 53 -1.46 7.30 3.35
N GLY A 54 -2.62 7.81 3.73
CA GLY A 54 -3.85 7.74 2.94
C GLY A 54 -4.21 9.09 2.32
N ALA A 55 -4.79 9.08 1.13
CA ALA A 55 -5.42 10.25 0.52
C ALA A 55 -6.77 10.53 1.20
N GLY A 56 -7.18 11.80 1.23
CA GLY A 56 -8.45 12.22 1.82
C GLY A 56 -8.43 12.23 3.36
N GLU A 57 -9.54 11.83 3.97
CA GLU A 57 -9.80 12.04 5.41
C GLU A 57 -9.36 10.87 6.32
N ALA A 58 -9.02 9.72 5.73
CA ALA A 58 -8.70 8.50 6.48
C ALA A 58 -7.38 7.89 6.04
N PHE A 59 -6.67 7.24 6.96
CA PHE A 59 -5.49 6.46 6.62
C PHE A 59 -5.85 5.21 5.81
N CYS A 60 -6.54 4.25 6.44
CA CYS A 60 -6.98 2.99 5.84
C CYS A 60 -8.02 2.33 6.75
N ALA A 61 -9.15 1.87 6.17
CA ALA A 61 -10.20 1.17 6.91
C ALA A 61 -9.97 -0.34 7.06
N GLY A 62 -8.87 -0.90 6.55
CA GLY A 62 -8.56 -2.32 6.57
C GLY A 62 -8.64 -2.96 5.19
N ILE A 63 -9.14 -4.20 5.12
CA ILE A 63 -9.37 -4.94 3.88
C ILE A 63 -10.73 -4.52 3.29
N ASP A 64 -10.77 -4.31 1.98
CA ASP A 64 -12.02 -4.10 1.26
C ASP A 64 -12.90 -5.34 1.36
N MET A 65 -14.16 -5.18 1.76
CA MET A 65 -15.08 -6.30 1.95
C MET A 65 -15.27 -7.09 0.66
N ASP A 66 -15.22 -6.42 -0.50
CA ASP A 66 -15.32 -7.07 -1.81
C ASP A 66 -14.09 -7.97 -2.10
N SER A 67 -12.96 -7.73 -1.41
CA SER A 67 -11.75 -8.56 -1.49
C SER A 67 -11.67 -9.67 -0.44
N LEU A 68 -12.52 -9.69 0.58
CA LEU A 68 -12.51 -10.74 1.61
C LEU A 68 -12.80 -12.13 1.02
N ASP A 69 -13.67 -12.20 0.01
CA ASP A 69 -14.00 -13.45 -0.70
C ASP A 69 -12.80 -13.99 -1.51
N GLU A 70 -11.87 -13.11 -1.89
CA GLU A 70 -10.65 -13.47 -2.63
C GLU A 70 -9.52 -13.94 -1.69
N ILE A 71 -9.52 -13.49 -0.42
CA ILE A 71 -8.47 -13.75 0.58
C ILE A 71 -8.69 -15.09 1.33
N GLY A 72 -9.29 -16.08 0.67
CA GLY A 72 -9.35 -17.47 1.17
C GLY A 72 -7.97 -18.15 1.37
N HIS A 73 -6.88 -17.45 1.05
CA HIS A 73 -5.50 -17.88 1.21
C HIS A 73 -4.73 -16.86 2.07
N ASP A 74 -4.06 -17.32 3.13
CA ASP A 74 -3.29 -16.49 4.05
C ASP A 74 -2.25 -15.61 3.31
N PRO A 75 -2.48 -14.30 3.17
CA PRO A 75 -1.59 -13.41 2.42
C PRO A 75 -0.28 -13.13 3.18
N LEU A 76 -0.18 -13.58 4.44
CA LEU A 76 1.02 -13.51 5.27
C LEU A 76 1.65 -14.89 5.51
N GLY A 77 1.29 -15.91 4.73
CA GLY A 77 1.79 -17.29 4.85
C GLY A 77 3.32 -17.44 4.70
N TRP A 78 4.02 -16.36 4.33
CA TRP A 78 5.47 -16.27 4.39
C TRP A 78 6.04 -16.25 5.83
N LYS A 79 5.20 -16.18 6.86
CA LYS A 79 5.58 -16.21 8.28
C LYS A 79 5.65 -17.60 8.91
N THR A 80 5.50 -18.67 8.12
CA THR A 80 5.66 -20.08 8.57
C THR A 80 6.92 -20.72 8.01
#